data_AF-A0A7U2L844-F1
#
_entry.id   AF-A0A7U2L844-F1
#
_cell.length_a   1.000
_cell.length_b   1.000
_cell.length_c   1.000
_cell.angle_alpha   90.00
_cell.angle_beta   90.00
_cell.angle_gamma   90.00
#
_symmetry.space_group_name_H-M   'P 1'
#
loop_
_entity.id
_entity.type
_entity.pdbx_description
1 polymer ?
#
loop_
_entity_poly.entity_id
_entity_poly.type
_entity_poly.pdbx_seq_one_letter_code
_entity_poly.pdbx_strand_id
1 'polypeptide(L)' 'MLKMMQEKGGRHSNPSESLYIDIPISEEAFEEMEVMLGPKVSPADKDAVREAVSAFAPSAHLKESALKIR' A
#
# COMPACT_ATOMS: atom_id res chain seq x y z
N MET A 1 6.01 28.00 -49.56
CA MET A 1 6.26 26.57 -49.30
C MET A 1 7.61 26.45 -48.61
N LEU A 2 7.64 26.37 -47.28
CA LEU A 2 8.52 25.45 -46.54
C LEU A 2 8.06 25.39 -45.09
N LYS A 3 7.77 24.16 -44.67
CA LYS A 3 7.22 23.73 -43.39
C LYS A 3 8.42 23.37 -42.51
N MET A 4 8.56 24.01 -41.36
CA MET A 4 9.49 23.56 -40.31
C MET A 4 8.69 23.55 -39.00
N MET A 5 7.95 22.45 -38.78
CA MET A 5 8.33 21.37 -37.85
C MET A 5 8.53 21.91 -36.43
N GLN A 6 7.46 21.81 -35.65
CA GLN A 6 7.44 21.94 -34.19
C GLN A 6 8.52 21.02 -33.60
N GLU A 7 9.52 21.62 -32.97
CA GLU A 7 10.49 20.88 -32.20
C GLU A 7 9.85 20.30 -30.94
N LYS A 8 10.12 19.00 -30.81
CA LYS A 8 9.78 18.11 -29.71
C LYS A 8 10.37 18.58 -28.39
N GLY A 9 9.65 18.26 -27.32
CA GLY A 9 10.23 18.10 -25.99
C GLY A 9 10.08 19.33 -25.10
N GLY A 10 8.83 19.65 -24.75
CA GLY A 10 8.61 20.36 -23.49
C GLY A 10 9.22 19.50 -22.38
N ARG A 11 10.40 19.90 -21.90
CA ARG A 11 10.93 19.38 -20.64
C ARG A 11 9.84 19.65 -19.62
N HIS A 12 9.18 18.60 -19.15
CA HIS A 12 8.49 18.66 -17.87
C HIS A 12 9.60 18.98 -16.86
N SER A 13 9.74 20.26 -16.52
CA SER A 13 10.51 20.66 -15.37
C SER A 13 9.87 19.94 -14.19
N ASN A 14 10.58 19.00 -13.58
CA ASN A 14 10.20 18.55 -12.25
C ASN A 14 9.99 19.83 -11.41
N PRO A 15 8.85 20.00 -10.72
CA PRO A 15 8.65 21.14 -9.86
C PRO A 15 9.85 21.26 -8.91
N SER A 16 10.37 22.47 -8.77
CA SER A 16 11.66 22.76 -8.11
C SER A 16 11.65 22.52 -6.61
N GLU A 17 10.49 22.24 -6.03
CA GLU A 17 10.31 21.97 -4.61
C GLU A 17 9.36 20.78 -4.48
N SER A 18 9.83 19.73 -3.81
CA SER A 18 8.97 18.66 -3.33
C SER A 18 7.96 19.29 -2.37
N LEU A 19 6.70 19.39 -2.78
CA LEU A 19 5.63 19.92 -1.93
C LEU A 19 5.45 18.95 -0.76
N TYR A 20 5.89 19.34 0.43
CA TYR A 20 5.64 18.57 1.64
C TYR A 20 4.20 18.83 2.08
N ILE A 21 3.43 17.75 2.21
CA ILE A 21 2.07 17.79 2.72
C ILE A 21 2.03 16.86 3.93
N ASP A 22 1.78 17.41 5.11
CA ASP A 22 1.41 16.62 6.28
C ASP A 22 -0.03 16.12 6.08
N ILE A 23 -0.18 14.83 5.81
CA ILE A 23 -1.47 14.17 5.78
C ILE A 23 -1.75 13.69 7.21
N PRO A 24 -2.68 14.31 7.96
CA PRO A 24 -3.03 13.82 9.28
C PRO A 24 -3.62 12.43 9.14
N ILE A 25 -3.01 11.47 9.83
CA ILE A 25 -3.52 10.10 9.86
C ILE A 25 -4.63 10.06 10.92
N SER A 26 -5.85 9.73 10.50
CA SER A 26 -6.95 9.47 11.45
C SER A 26 -6.79 8.07 12.02
N GLU A 27 -6.83 7.93 13.35
CA GLU A 27 -6.82 6.60 13.98
C GLU A 27 -8.06 5.78 13.62
N GLU A 28 -9.18 6.46 13.34
CA GLU A 28 -10.44 5.85 12.86
C GLU A 28 -10.23 5.09 11.54
N ALA A 29 -9.26 5.50 10.72
CA ALA A 29 -8.96 4.83 9.46
C ALA A 29 -8.35 3.43 9.66
N PHE A 30 -7.88 3.11 10.87
CA PHE A 30 -7.36 1.79 11.22
C PHE A 30 -8.34 0.93 12.02
N GLU A 31 -9.52 1.45 12.38
CA GLU A 31 -10.56 0.67 13.06
C GLU A 31 -10.96 -0.56 12.22
N GLU A 32 -11.10 -0.36 10.91
CA GLU A 32 -11.46 -1.39 9.93
C GLU A 32 -10.22 -2.02 9.25
N MET A 33 -9.09 -2.09 9.96
CA MET A 33 -7.87 -2.65 9.39
C MET A 33 -8.04 -4.14 9.07
N GLU A 34 -7.72 -4.54 7.85
CA GLU A 34 -7.71 -5.95 7.42
C GLU A 34 -6.28 -6.43 7.16
N VAL A 35 -5.93 -7.58 7.77
CA VAL A 35 -4.67 -8.28 7.53
C VAL A 35 -4.95 -9.54 6.73
N MET A 36 -4.45 -9.60 5.50
CA MET A 36 -4.66 -10.73 4.61
C MET A 36 -3.42 -11.62 4.55
N LEU A 37 -3.53 -12.85 5.07
CA LEU A 37 -2.46 -13.85 5.04
C LEU A 37 -2.38 -14.48 3.66
N GLY A 38 -1.19 -14.43 3.06
CA GLY A 38 -0.93 -15.02 1.75
C GLY A 38 -1.10 -16.55 1.73
N PRO A 39 -1.20 -17.15 0.54
CA PRO A 39 -1.16 -18.60 0.40
C PRO A 39 0.24 -19.14 0.74
N LYS A 40 0.30 -20.38 1.25
CA LYS A 40 1.54 -21.08 1.65
C LYS A 40 2.24 -20.53 2.92
N VAL A 41 1.52 -19.82 3.78
CA VAL A 41 2.00 -19.47 5.14
C VAL A 41 1.92 -20.71 6.05
N SER A 42 3.00 -21.00 6.78
CA SER A 42 3.05 -22.15 7.69
C SER A 42 2.08 -21.96 8.87
N PRO A 43 1.56 -23.04 9.48
CA PRO A 43 0.70 -22.90 10.66
C PRO A 43 1.34 -22.09 11.80
N ALA A 44 2.63 -22.30 12.06
CA ALA A 44 3.38 -21.59 13.09
C ALA A 44 3.43 -20.08 12.80
N ASP A 45 3.68 -19.69 11.55
CA ASP A 45 3.71 -18.28 11.16
C ASP A 45 2.31 -17.64 11.26
N LYS A 46 1.24 -18.39 10.91
CA LYS A 46 -0.13 -17.90 11.08
C LYS A 46 -0.44 -17.59 12.54
N ASP A 47 -0.03 -18.46 13.44
CA ASP A 47 -0.27 -18.28 14.88
C ASP A 47 0.55 -17.10 15.42
N ALA A 48 1.80 -16.94 14.99
CA ALA A 48 2.63 -15.79 15.35
C ALA A 48 2.01 -14.46 14.87
N VAL A 49 1.48 -14.42 13.64
CA VAL A 49 0.78 -13.22 13.14
C VAL A 49 -0.50 -12.97 13.92
N ARG A 50 -1.27 -14.01 14.25
CA ARG A 50 -2.49 -13.86 15.06
C ARG A 50 -2.18 -13.28 16.43
N GLU A 51 -1.12 -13.76 17.08
CA GLU A 51 -0.68 -13.26 18.38
C GLU A 51 -0.23 -11.79 18.30
N ALA A 52 0.57 -11.44 17.29
CA ALA A 52 1.00 -10.07 17.07
C ALA A 52 -0.18 -9.12 16.80
N VAL A 53 -1.12 -9.50 15.93
CA VAL A 53 -2.31 -8.70 15.65
C VAL A 53 -3.15 -8.53 16.92
N SER A 54 -3.35 -9.59 17.70
CA SER A 54 -4.09 -9.51 18.96
C SER A 54 -3.43 -8.58 19.98
N ALA A 55 -2.09 -8.47 19.99
CA ALA A 55 -1.36 -7.65 20.94
C ALA A 55 -1.32 -6.16 20.55
N PHE A 56 -1.18 -5.86 19.25
CA PHE A 56 -0.91 -4.50 18.77
C PHE A 56 -2.08 -3.85 18.03
N ALA A 57 -3.01 -4.62 17.48
CA ALA A 57 -4.15 -4.13 16.74
C ALA A 57 -5.38 -5.05 16.90
N PRO A 58 -5.94 -5.13 18.12
CA PRO A 58 -6.98 -6.11 18.46
C PRO A 58 -8.29 -5.93 17.69
N SER A 59 -8.56 -4.75 17.14
CA SER A 59 -9.72 -4.48 16.29
C SER A 59 -9.56 -5.01 14.86
N ALA A 60 -8.35 -5.36 14.43
CA ALA A 60 -8.08 -5.72 13.06
C ALA A 60 -8.66 -7.09 12.67
N HIS A 61 -9.13 -7.19 11.43
CA HIS A 61 -9.68 -8.41 10.87
C HIS A 61 -8.60 -9.23 10.16
N LEU A 62 -8.30 -10.41 10.69
CA LEU A 62 -7.38 -11.35 10.07
C LEU A 62 -8.14 -12.26 9.09
N LYS A 63 -7.73 -12.27 7.81
CA LYS A 63 -8.30 -13.13 6.77
C LYS A 63 -7.22 -13.97 6.11
N GLU A 64 -7.61 -15.13 5.60
CA GLU A 64 -6.74 -15.98 4.79
C GLU A 64 -7.06 -15.79 3.30
N SER A 65 -6.02 -15.71 2.48
CA SER A 65 -6.16 -15.63 1.04
C SER A 65 -6.80 -16.89 0.47
N ALA A 66 -7.86 -16.73 -0.32
CA ALA A 66 -8.47 -17.82 -1.08
C ALA A 66 -7.64 -18.24 -2.32
N LEU A 67 -6.54 -17.53 -2.63
CA LEU A 67 -5.70 -17.81 -3.79
C LEU A 67 -5.04 -19.18 -3.65
N LYS A 68 -5.34 -20.09 -4.59
CA LYS A 68 -4.64 -21.37 -4.70
C LYS A 68 -3.46 -21.22 -5.66
N ILE A 69 -2.25 -21.09 -5.13
CA ILE A 69 -1.03 -21.13 -5.93
C ILE A 69 -0.68 -22.60 -6.20
N ARG A 70 -0.75 -23.00 -7.47
CA ARG A 70 -0.36 -24.33 -7.95
C ARG A 70 1.16 -24.53 -7.90
#